data_AF-A0AAU7QHD8-F1
#
_entry.id   AF-A0AAU7QHD8-F1
#
_cell.length_a   1.000
_cell.length_b   1.000
_cell.length_c   1.000
_cell.angle_alpha   90.00
_cell.angle_beta   90.00
_cell.angle_gamma   90.00
#
_symmetry.space_group_name_H-M   'P 1'
#
loop_
_entity.id
_entity.type
_entity.pdbx_description
1 polymer ?
#
loop_
_entity_poly.entity_id
_entity_poly.type
_entity_poly.pdbx_seq_one_letter_code
_entity_poly.pdbx_strand_id
1 'polypeptide(L)'
;MAIISAVIYQKTLKTKDVAILKEAEHRLKYYIDHIHKHFEGTDNNVMLATCTHLGHTYVHNGNIPLGFTYADDMHNRVVILVDNFGTAQTLSSKVELTMLHETSHIYGSMDFMQAPSTARAGEASEFSEAFVDGIFGRNHEVINIDDNFVHSYNAANPTHIINKAQMQELLKHDEMLKANAFIDNADFVSRMISDLGSKTSANFESKMRLRKRMTDVNHNASAFEHEFALWYFKLLLTI
;
A
#
# COMPACT_ATOMS: atom_id res chain seq x y z
N MET A 1 10.04 -14.42 -5.81
CA MET A 1 9.59 -13.65 -4.62
C MET A 1 10.55 -13.61 -3.45
N ALA A 2 10.81 -14.71 -2.73
CA ALA A 2 11.46 -14.66 -1.41
C ALA A 2 12.78 -13.88 -1.30
N ILE A 3 13.59 -13.87 -2.35
CA ILE A 3 14.88 -13.15 -2.34
C ILE A 3 14.71 -11.64 -2.56
N ILE A 4 13.74 -11.24 -3.40
CA ILE A 4 13.49 -9.81 -3.72
C ILE A 4 12.75 -9.14 -2.55
N SER A 5 11.75 -9.82 -1.96
CA SER A 5 11.03 -9.34 -0.78
C SER A 5 11.96 -9.19 0.43
N ALA A 6 12.80 -10.19 0.72
CA ALA A 6 13.69 -10.15 1.89
C ALA A 6 14.71 -9.00 1.85
N VAL A 7 15.28 -8.69 0.68
CA VAL A 7 16.25 -7.58 0.53
C VAL A 7 15.55 -6.22 0.66
N ILE A 8 14.32 -6.08 0.16
CA ILE A 8 13.54 -4.86 0.34
C ILE A 8 13.18 -4.69 1.81
N TYR A 9 12.67 -5.73 2.46
CA TYR A 9 12.34 -5.69 3.89
C TYR A 9 13.53 -5.43 4.79
N GLN A 10 14.70 -6.01 4.50
CA GLN A 10 15.91 -5.74 5.28
C GLN A 10 16.30 -4.26 5.23
N LYS A 11 16.13 -3.62 4.06
CA LYS A 11 16.42 -2.18 3.89
C LYS A 11 15.33 -1.32 4.52
N THR A 12 14.06 -1.67 4.30
CA THR A 12 12.92 -0.88 4.73
C THR A 12 12.66 -1.02 6.24
N LEU A 13 12.67 -2.22 6.81
CA LEU A 13 12.47 -2.42 8.25
C LEU A 13 13.75 -2.18 9.07
N LYS A 14 14.88 -1.91 8.40
CA LYS A 14 16.21 -1.69 9.01
C LYS A 14 16.59 -2.77 10.05
N THR A 15 16.13 -4.01 9.84
CA THR A 15 16.35 -5.15 10.75
C THR A 15 17.06 -6.30 10.06
N LYS A 16 17.84 -7.07 10.84
CA LYS A 16 18.44 -8.35 10.41
C LYS A 16 17.77 -9.55 11.07
N ASP A 17 16.72 -9.33 11.86
CA ASP A 17 16.01 -10.40 12.55
C ASP A 17 15.21 -11.23 11.53
N VAL A 18 15.56 -12.51 11.43
CA VAL A 18 14.95 -13.42 10.46
C VAL A 18 13.47 -13.68 10.76
N ALA A 19 13.05 -13.64 12.02
CA ALA A 19 11.64 -13.83 12.38
C ALA A 19 10.79 -12.66 11.88
N ILE A 20 11.25 -11.42 12.10
CA ILE A 20 10.59 -10.22 11.60
C ILE A 20 10.51 -10.24 10.07
N LEU A 21 11.61 -10.58 9.39
CA LEU A 21 11.64 -10.62 7.93
C LEU A 21 10.69 -11.67 7.35
N LYS A 22 10.58 -12.85 7.98
CA LYS A 22 9.64 -13.90 7.55
C LYS A 22 8.18 -13.50 7.73
N GLU A 23 7.86 -12.88 8.87
CA GLU A 23 6.50 -12.40 9.13
C GLU A 23 6.10 -11.30 8.14
N ALA A 24 7.02 -10.38 7.85
CA ALA A 24 6.82 -9.35 6.83
C ALA A 24 6.55 -9.91 5.44
N GLU A 25 7.33 -10.92 5.03
CA GLU A 25 7.13 -11.60 3.76
C GLU A 25 5.76 -12.30 3.69
N HIS A 26 5.36 -12.98 4.76
CA HIS A 26 4.08 -13.69 4.82
C HIS A 26 2.90 -12.72 4.70
N ARG A 27 2.91 -11.63 5.46
CA ARG A 27 1.82 -10.63 5.43
C ARG A 27 1.73 -9.91 4.10
N LEU A 28 2.87 -9.56 3.49
CA LEU A 28 2.86 -8.99 2.15
C LEU A 28 2.25 -9.93 1.13
N LYS A 29 2.64 -11.20 1.18
CA LYS A 29 2.06 -12.22 0.31
C LYS A 29 0.55 -12.33 0.53
N TYR A 30 0.11 -12.31 1.79
CA TYR A 30 -1.32 -12.27 2.12
C TYR A 30 -2.02 -11.08 1.46
N TYR A 31 -1.51 -9.85 1.61
CA TYR A 31 -2.12 -8.67 0.98
C TYR A 31 -2.10 -8.77 -0.55
N ILE A 32 -0.98 -9.16 -1.16
CA ILE A 32 -0.87 -9.29 -2.62
C ILE A 32 -1.89 -10.31 -3.14
N ASP A 33 -1.97 -11.50 -2.55
CA ASP A 33 -2.88 -12.54 -3.02
C ASP A 33 -4.35 -12.10 -2.92
N HIS A 34 -4.72 -11.41 -1.82
CA HIS A 34 -6.09 -10.95 -1.60
C HIS A 34 -6.46 -9.77 -2.50
N ILE A 35 -5.58 -8.78 -2.65
CA ILE A 35 -5.76 -7.65 -3.57
C ILE A 35 -5.79 -8.14 -5.02
N HIS A 36 -4.93 -9.10 -5.39
CA HIS A 36 -4.96 -9.73 -6.70
C HIS A 36 -6.33 -10.36 -6.99
N LYS A 37 -6.79 -11.23 -6.09
CA LYS A 37 -8.10 -11.88 -6.18
C LYS A 37 -9.25 -10.87 -6.20
N HIS A 38 -9.11 -9.77 -5.47
CA HIS A 38 -10.08 -8.68 -5.46
C HIS A 38 -10.29 -8.12 -6.86
N PHE A 39 -9.22 -7.82 -7.59
CA PHE A 39 -9.30 -7.26 -8.93
C PHE A 39 -9.52 -8.30 -10.04
N GLU A 40 -9.25 -9.59 -9.80
CA GLU A 40 -9.63 -10.66 -10.72
C GLU A 40 -11.12 -11.01 -10.68
N GLY A 41 -11.80 -10.70 -9.55
CA GLY A 41 -13.10 -11.25 -9.22
C GLY A 41 -14.29 -10.72 -10.02
N THR A 42 -14.32 -9.44 -10.40
CA THR A 42 -15.43 -8.81 -11.15
C THR A 42 -15.07 -7.39 -11.61
N ASP A 43 -15.57 -6.97 -12.79
CA ASP A 43 -15.46 -5.60 -13.32
C ASP A 43 -16.12 -4.52 -12.43
N ASN A 44 -16.85 -4.91 -11.37
CA ASN A 44 -17.66 -4.02 -10.53
C ASN A 44 -17.03 -3.69 -9.17
N ASN A 45 -15.80 -4.11 -8.90
CA ASN A 45 -15.15 -3.87 -7.60
C ASN A 45 -14.58 -2.46 -7.46
N VAL A 46 -14.57 -1.69 -8.55
CA VAL A 46 -14.18 -0.29 -8.56
C VAL A 46 -15.33 0.55 -9.08
N MET A 47 -15.72 1.57 -8.33
CA MET A 47 -16.74 2.52 -8.71
C MET A 47 -16.12 3.90 -8.90
N LEU A 48 -16.25 4.43 -10.12
CA LEU A 48 -15.91 5.83 -10.39
C LEU A 48 -17.13 6.70 -10.06
N ALA A 49 -16.98 7.59 -9.08
CA ALA A 49 -18.04 8.48 -8.64
C ALA A 49 -17.67 9.95 -8.90
N THR A 50 -18.68 10.72 -9.32
CA THR A 50 -18.56 12.15 -9.59
C THR A 50 -19.69 12.94 -8.92
N CYS A 51 -19.35 14.08 -8.33
CA CYS A 51 -20.27 15.13 -7.90
C CYS A 51 -20.60 16.14 -9.01
N THR A 52 -20.04 15.96 -10.23
CA THR A 52 -20.36 16.80 -11.38
C THR A 52 -21.73 16.43 -11.93
N HIS A 53 -22.64 17.41 -11.98
CA HIS A 53 -23.97 17.26 -12.57
C HIS A 53 -24.00 17.75 -14.02
N LEU A 54 -24.84 17.11 -14.84
CA LEU A 54 -25.06 17.54 -16.23
C LEU A 54 -25.50 19.01 -16.26
N GLY A 55 -24.77 19.86 -16.97
CA GLY A 55 -25.07 21.29 -17.07
C GLY A 55 -24.45 22.19 -15.99
N HIS A 56 -23.67 21.64 -15.05
CA HIS A 56 -22.92 22.39 -14.05
C HIS A 56 -21.43 22.42 -14.37
N THR A 57 -20.75 23.52 -14.01
CA THR A 57 -19.30 23.62 -14.17
C THR A 57 -18.60 22.67 -13.20
N TYR A 58 -17.59 21.96 -13.69
CA TYR A 58 -16.70 21.16 -12.88
C TYR A 58 -16.07 22.01 -11.75
N VAL A 59 -16.15 21.53 -10.51
CA VAL A 59 -15.51 22.17 -9.37
C VAL A 59 -14.51 21.18 -8.78
N HIS A 60 -13.22 21.42 -9.04
CA HIS A 60 -12.17 20.70 -8.33
C HIS A 60 -12.18 21.09 -6.85
N ASN A 61 -12.24 20.09 -5.97
CA ASN A 61 -12.15 20.29 -4.53
C ASN A 61 -11.14 19.32 -3.93
N GLY A 62 -9.93 19.82 -3.64
CA GLY A 62 -8.86 19.02 -3.04
C GLY A 62 -9.11 18.57 -1.59
N ASN A 63 -10.21 19.01 -0.95
CA ASN A 63 -10.60 18.54 0.39
C ASN A 63 -11.47 17.27 0.37
N ILE A 64 -11.92 16.84 -0.82
CA ILE A 64 -12.72 15.62 -0.97
C ILE A 64 -11.75 14.42 -0.98
N PRO A 65 -12.08 13.29 -0.29
CA PRO A 65 -11.24 12.10 -0.33
C PRO A 65 -11.10 11.58 -1.76
N LEU A 66 -9.92 11.07 -2.11
CA LEU A 66 -9.68 10.52 -3.46
C LEU A 66 -10.38 9.17 -3.64
N GLY A 67 -10.53 8.40 -2.58
CA GLY A 67 -11.28 7.15 -2.56
C GLY A 67 -11.73 6.79 -1.15
N PHE A 68 -12.56 5.76 -1.05
CA PHE A 68 -13.02 5.17 0.21
C PHE A 68 -13.66 3.80 -0.04
N THR A 69 -13.83 3.02 1.02
CA THR A 69 -14.70 1.83 1.06
C THR A 69 -15.89 2.04 2.01
N TYR A 70 -16.93 1.24 1.85
CA TYR A 70 -18.06 1.22 2.79
C TYR A 70 -17.94 0.01 3.71
N ALA A 71 -18.06 0.23 5.02
CA ALA A 71 -17.95 -0.83 6.02
C ALA A 71 -18.94 -2.01 5.82
N ASP A 72 -20.13 -1.73 5.29
CA ASP A 72 -21.20 -2.72 5.10
C ASP A 72 -21.42 -3.12 3.62
N ASP A 73 -20.47 -2.82 2.73
CA ASP A 73 -20.62 -3.21 1.35
C ASP A 73 -20.30 -4.69 1.12
N MET A 74 -21.35 -5.50 0.91
CA MET A 74 -21.23 -6.94 0.63
C MET A 74 -20.37 -7.28 -0.60
N HIS A 75 -20.15 -6.30 -1.48
CA HIS A 75 -19.33 -6.47 -2.68
C HIS A 75 -17.89 -5.97 -2.50
N ASN A 76 -17.55 -5.41 -1.33
CA ASN A 76 -16.25 -4.85 -1.01
C ASN A 76 -15.75 -3.84 -2.05
N ARG A 77 -16.63 -2.99 -2.58
CA ARG A 77 -16.26 -2.08 -3.67
C ARG A 77 -15.41 -0.94 -3.15
N VAL A 78 -14.40 -0.59 -3.94
CA VAL A 78 -13.61 0.62 -3.79
C VAL A 78 -14.24 1.74 -4.61
N VAL A 79 -14.56 2.85 -3.97
CA VAL A 79 -15.08 4.05 -4.64
C VAL A 79 -13.93 5.03 -4.87
N ILE A 80 -13.81 5.56 -6.08
CA ILE A 80 -12.83 6.59 -6.47
C ILE A 80 -13.58 7.84 -6.90
N LEU A 81 -13.23 8.99 -6.30
CA LEU A 81 -13.84 10.29 -6.62
C LEU A 81 -13.06 10.99 -7.72
N VAL A 82 -13.65 11.00 -8.92
CA VAL A 82 -12.99 11.51 -10.13
C VAL A 82 -12.89 13.03 -10.18
N ASP A 83 -13.67 13.75 -9.38
CA ASP A 83 -13.57 15.22 -9.29
C ASP A 83 -12.39 15.73 -8.46
N ASN A 84 -11.64 14.81 -7.87
CA ASN A 84 -10.34 15.11 -7.28
C ASN A 84 -9.20 15.03 -8.31
N PHE A 85 -9.49 14.65 -9.56
CA PHE A 85 -8.47 14.71 -10.62
C PHE A 85 -8.20 16.17 -11.00
N GLY A 86 -6.93 16.59 -10.88
CA GLY A 86 -6.51 17.86 -11.46
C GLY A 86 -6.78 17.86 -12.97
N THR A 87 -6.98 19.03 -13.56
CA THR A 87 -7.22 19.19 -15.01
C THR A 87 -6.01 18.82 -15.89
N ALA A 88 -4.91 18.37 -15.30
CA ALA A 88 -3.70 17.96 -16.01
C ALA A 88 -3.72 16.45 -16.26
N GLN A 89 -3.32 16.03 -17.47
CA GLN A 89 -2.98 14.64 -17.81
C GLN A 89 -1.70 14.21 -17.07
N THR A 90 -1.74 14.13 -15.75
CA THR A 90 -0.76 13.35 -15.02
C THR A 90 -1.28 11.94 -14.90
N LEU A 91 -0.51 10.98 -15.43
CA LEU A 91 -0.53 9.57 -15.02
C LEU A 91 -0.20 9.53 -13.52
N SER A 92 -1.21 9.89 -12.73
CA SER A 92 -1.07 10.08 -11.30
C SER A 92 -1.15 8.70 -10.68
N SER A 93 0.00 8.18 -10.24
CA SER A 93 0.08 6.97 -9.40
C SER A 93 -0.80 7.06 -8.16
N LYS A 94 -1.34 8.24 -7.82
CA LYS A 94 -2.29 8.42 -6.73
C LYS A 94 -3.56 7.58 -6.88
N VAL A 95 -4.11 7.40 -8.10
CA VAL A 95 -5.35 6.61 -8.26
C VAL A 95 -5.10 5.14 -7.96
N GLU A 96 -4.04 4.60 -8.55
CA GLU A 96 -3.58 3.24 -8.29
C GLU A 96 -3.25 3.03 -6.82
N LEU A 97 -2.46 3.93 -6.21
CA LEU A 97 -2.11 3.87 -4.79
C LEU A 97 -3.35 3.97 -3.90
N THR A 98 -4.31 4.84 -4.22
CA THR A 98 -5.58 4.93 -3.49
C THR A 98 -6.38 3.64 -3.65
N MET A 99 -6.49 3.07 -4.86
CA MET A 99 -7.17 1.79 -5.03
C MET A 99 -6.54 0.68 -4.20
N LEU A 100 -5.21 0.59 -4.21
CA LEU A 100 -4.47 -0.39 -3.40
C LEU A 100 -4.64 -0.14 -1.90
N HIS A 101 -4.61 1.14 -1.47
CA HIS A 101 -4.81 1.57 -0.09
C HIS A 101 -6.21 1.17 0.40
N GLU A 102 -7.26 1.58 -0.31
CA GLU A 102 -8.65 1.25 0.02
C GLU A 102 -8.91 -0.25 0.01
N THR A 103 -8.34 -0.97 -0.96
CA THR A 103 -8.45 -2.43 -1.01
C THR A 103 -7.76 -3.09 0.17
N SER A 104 -6.64 -2.53 0.64
CA SER A 104 -5.93 -3.10 1.78
C SER A 104 -6.75 -3.04 3.07
N HIS A 105 -7.59 -2.00 3.26
CA HIS A 105 -8.49 -1.91 4.41
C HIS A 105 -9.52 -3.03 4.46
N ILE A 106 -10.05 -3.44 3.30
CA ILE A 106 -10.98 -4.59 3.20
C ILE A 106 -10.33 -5.86 3.79
N TYR A 107 -9.01 -5.97 3.68
CA TYR A 107 -8.25 -7.13 4.15
C TYR A 107 -7.54 -6.92 5.50
N GLY A 108 -7.85 -5.82 6.20
CA GLY A 108 -7.46 -5.60 7.60
C GLY A 108 -6.23 -4.72 7.81
N SER A 109 -5.73 -4.03 6.78
CA SER A 109 -4.74 -2.97 7.00
C SER A 109 -5.38 -1.75 7.67
N MET A 110 -4.56 -0.94 8.34
CA MET A 110 -5.01 0.22 9.11
C MET A 110 -4.25 1.50 8.73
N ASP A 111 -4.87 2.65 8.98
CA ASP A 111 -4.24 3.96 8.82
C ASP A 111 -3.47 4.36 10.08
N PHE A 112 -2.25 3.84 10.21
CA PHE A 112 -1.34 4.22 11.30
C PHE A 112 -0.70 5.60 11.12
N MET A 113 -0.61 6.07 9.88
CA MET A 113 -0.03 7.35 9.49
C MET A 113 -0.80 7.86 8.29
N GLN A 114 -1.10 9.15 8.28
CA GLN A 114 -1.41 9.83 7.03
C GLN A 114 -0.10 9.94 6.25
N ALA A 115 -0.05 9.38 5.03
CA ALA A 115 1.04 9.66 4.09
C ALA A 115 1.37 11.17 4.08
N PRO A 116 2.66 11.56 4.03
CA PRO A 116 3.02 12.97 4.01
C PRO A 116 2.24 13.69 2.92
N SER A 117 1.62 14.82 3.27
CA SER A 117 0.79 15.67 2.39
C SER A 117 1.55 16.27 1.21
N THR A 118 2.79 15.85 0.97
CA THR A 118 3.56 16.22 -0.20
C THR A 118 3.22 15.24 -1.31
N ALA A 119 2.96 15.75 -2.51
CA ALA A 119 2.65 14.97 -3.71
C ALA A 119 3.80 14.06 -4.20
N ARG A 120 4.71 13.66 -3.32
CA ARG A 120 5.93 12.88 -3.53
C ARG A 120 6.25 12.08 -2.27
N ALA A 121 5.41 11.10 -1.92
CA ALA A 121 6.00 9.93 -1.30
C ALA A 121 6.90 9.31 -2.39
N GLY A 122 8.23 9.33 -2.22
CA GLY A 122 9.13 8.54 -3.06
C GLY A 122 9.03 7.06 -2.68
N GLU A 123 10.11 6.28 -2.77
CA GLU A 123 10.06 4.82 -2.58
C GLU A 123 9.62 4.40 -1.15
N ALA A 124 9.16 3.15 -0.98
CA ALA A 124 8.75 2.58 0.31
C ALA A 124 9.78 2.74 1.44
N SER A 125 11.07 2.92 1.12
CA SER A 125 12.12 3.26 2.09
C SER A 125 11.95 4.65 2.71
N GLU A 126 11.48 5.64 1.95
CA GLU A 126 11.18 6.98 2.47
C GLU A 126 9.98 6.94 3.42
N PHE A 127 9.03 6.06 3.16
CA PHE A 127 7.90 5.80 4.06
C PHE A 127 8.36 5.20 5.40
N SER A 128 9.37 4.33 5.39
CA SER A 128 10.00 3.84 6.63
C SER A 128 10.68 4.95 7.42
N GLU A 129 11.35 5.87 6.74
CA GLU A 129 12.03 6.97 7.41
C GLU A 129 11.04 7.91 8.08
N ALA A 130 9.97 8.29 7.38
CA ALA A 130 8.87 9.06 7.96
C ALA A 130 8.20 8.34 9.14
N PHE A 131 8.00 7.01 9.05
CA PHE A 131 7.43 6.23 10.15
C PHE A 131 8.32 6.21 11.38
N VAL A 132 9.63 6.03 11.19
CA VAL A 132 10.60 6.08 12.27
C VAL A 132 10.67 7.49 12.86
N ASP A 133 10.75 8.52 12.03
CA ASP A 133 10.79 9.91 12.50
C ASP A 133 9.52 10.28 13.29
N GLY A 134 8.34 9.87 12.81
CA GLY A 134 7.06 10.02 13.51
C GLY A 134 6.99 9.29 14.86
N ILE A 135 7.50 8.05 14.96
CA ILE A 135 7.58 7.31 16.24
C ILE A 135 8.47 8.06 17.24
N PHE A 136 9.62 8.54 16.79
CA PHE A 136 10.61 9.20 17.64
C PHE A 136 10.36 10.70 17.84
N GLY A 137 9.34 11.28 17.19
CA GLY A 137 9.06 12.72 17.29
C GLY A 137 10.15 13.59 16.64
N ARG A 138 10.88 13.05 15.65
CA ARG A 138 11.96 13.77 14.97
C ARG A 138 11.38 14.69 13.89
N ASN A 139 12.10 15.76 13.57
CA ASN A 139 11.71 16.70 12.50
C ASN A 139 10.32 17.35 12.68
N HIS A 140 9.81 17.42 13.90
CA HIS A 140 8.43 17.86 14.22
C HIS A 140 7.34 16.98 13.61
N GLU A 141 7.69 15.77 13.16
CA GLU A 141 6.72 14.76 12.75
C GLU A 141 6.22 14.01 13.98
N VAL A 142 4.91 13.85 14.09
CA VAL A 142 4.28 13.09 15.17
C VAL A 142 3.37 12.06 14.52
N ILE A 143 3.59 10.79 14.85
CA ILE A 143 2.66 9.74 14.43
C ILE A 143 1.35 9.88 15.21
N ASN A 144 0.23 10.01 14.50
CA ASN A 144 -1.08 9.90 15.10
C ASN A 144 -1.49 8.43 15.15
N ILE A 145 -1.43 7.84 16.33
CA ILE A 145 -1.82 6.43 16.50
C ILE A 145 -3.35 6.35 16.49
N ASP A 146 -3.87 5.55 15.57
CA ASP A 146 -5.30 5.28 15.45
C ASP A 146 -5.87 4.62 16.72
N ASP A 147 -7.07 5.05 17.12
CA ASP A 147 -7.72 4.54 18.34
C ASP A 147 -8.08 3.05 18.23
N ASN A 148 -8.46 2.58 17.03
CA ASN A 148 -8.80 1.18 16.81
C ASN A 148 -7.56 0.30 16.89
N PHE A 149 -6.37 0.81 16.56
CA PHE A 149 -5.14 0.06 16.77
C PHE A 149 -4.86 -0.17 18.26
N VAL A 150 -4.96 0.88 19.07
CA VAL A 150 -4.80 0.77 20.54
C VAL A 150 -5.87 -0.15 21.12
N HIS A 151 -7.10 -0.03 20.65
CA HIS A 151 -8.20 -0.89 21.06
C HIS A 151 -7.91 -2.37 20.74
N SER A 152 -7.48 -2.66 19.52
CA SER A 152 -7.16 -4.02 19.06
C SER A 152 -5.99 -4.62 19.85
N TYR A 153 -4.95 -3.83 20.12
CA TYR A 153 -3.83 -4.27 20.97
C TYR A 153 -4.29 -4.60 22.39
N ASN A 154 -5.11 -3.73 23.00
CA ASN A 154 -5.63 -3.94 24.35
C ASN A 154 -6.59 -5.14 24.42
N ALA A 155 -7.36 -5.39 23.36
CA ALA A 155 -8.22 -6.58 23.27
C ALA A 155 -7.40 -7.87 23.23
N ALA A 156 -6.26 -7.87 22.53
CA ALA A 156 -5.31 -8.99 22.51
C ALA A 156 -4.50 -9.12 23.82
N ASN A 157 -4.34 -8.04 24.57
CA ASN A 157 -3.56 -7.96 25.82
C ASN A 157 -4.39 -7.43 27.00
N PRO A 158 -5.47 -8.13 27.40
CA PRO A 158 -6.46 -7.58 28.35
C PRO A 158 -5.89 -7.33 29.76
N THR A 159 -4.74 -7.91 30.09
CA THR A 159 -4.07 -7.72 31.38
C THR A 159 -3.20 -6.47 31.46
N HIS A 160 -2.90 -5.84 30.32
CA HIS A 160 -2.02 -4.67 30.22
C HIS A 160 -2.62 -3.63 29.28
N ILE A 161 -3.72 -3.00 29.72
CA ILE A 161 -4.36 -1.92 28.96
C ILE A 161 -3.44 -0.70 28.93
N ILE A 162 -3.14 -0.23 27.73
CA ILE A 162 -2.28 0.93 27.47
C ILE A 162 -3.05 2.03 26.73
N ASN A 163 -2.59 3.28 26.91
CA ASN A 163 -3.06 4.43 26.13
C ASN A 163 -2.14 4.71 24.92
N LYS A 164 -2.49 5.70 24.09
CA LYS A 164 -1.70 6.09 22.91
C LYS A 164 -0.25 6.46 23.23
N ALA A 165 -0.01 7.19 24.31
CA ALA A 165 1.34 7.61 24.69
C ALA A 165 2.21 6.40 25.10
N GLN A 166 1.62 5.44 25.82
CA GLN A 166 2.28 4.18 26.17
C GLN A 166 2.50 3.30 24.94
N MET A 167 1.56 3.26 23.99
CA MET A 167 1.73 2.58 22.71
C MET A 167 2.89 3.17 21.90
N GLN A 168 2.97 4.50 21.83
CA GLN A 168 4.08 5.18 21.15
C GLN A 168 5.42 4.83 21.79
N GLU A 169 5.47 4.74 23.13
CA GLU A 169 6.68 4.34 23.83
C GLU A 169 7.04 2.87 23.55
N LEU A 170 6.06 1.96 23.53
CA LEU A 170 6.29 0.55 23.17
C LEU A 170 6.82 0.41 21.74
N LEU A 171 6.27 1.15 20.77
CA LEU A 171 6.74 1.14 19.38
C LEU A 171 8.21 1.59 19.23
N LYS A 172 8.75 2.37 20.17
CA LYS A 172 10.18 2.76 20.15
C LYS A 172 11.11 1.62 20.54
N HIS A 173 10.66 0.71 21.42
CA HIS A 173 11.50 -0.31 22.05
C HIS A 173 11.23 -1.73 21.54
N ASP A 174 10.00 -2.01 21.07
CA ASP A 174 9.61 -3.31 20.55
C ASP A 174 9.72 -3.33 19.02
N GLU A 175 10.82 -3.91 18.53
CA GLU A 175 11.12 -4.03 17.09
C GLU A 175 10.08 -4.86 16.33
N MET A 176 9.47 -5.87 16.97
CA MET A 176 8.46 -6.71 16.34
C MET A 176 7.13 -5.95 16.24
N LEU A 177 6.71 -5.28 17.30
CA LEU A 177 5.50 -4.45 17.29
C LEU A 177 5.62 -3.32 16.27
N LYS A 178 6.77 -2.66 16.21
CA LYS A 178 7.08 -1.63 15.22
C LYS A 178 7.01 -2.17 13.80
N ALA A 179 7.61 -3.33 13.54
CA ALA A 179 7.53 -3.96 12.22
C ALA A 179 6.08 -4.31 11.86
N ASN A 180 5.32 -4.89 12.78
CA ASN A 180 3.91 -5.24 12.55
C ASN A 180 3.05 -4.01 12.23
N ALA A 181 3.17 -2.94 13.03
CA ALA A 181 2.46 -1.70 12.79
C ALA A 181 2.82 -1.07 11.42
N PHE A 182 4.06 -1.24 10.99
CA PHE A 182 4.52 -0.77 9.70
C PHE A 182 4.01 -1.62 8.53
N ILE A 183 4.05 -2.95 8.66
CA ILE A 183 3.62 -3.90 7.61
C ILE A 183 2.09 -3.87 7.42
N ASP A 184 1.33 -3.61 8.48
CA ASP A 184 -0.13 -3.54 8.44
C ASP A 184 -0.65 -2.14 8.08
N ASN A 185 0.23 -1.20 7.75
CA ASN A 185 -0.19 0.14 7.32
C ASN A 185 -0.63 0.15 5.85
N ALA A 186 -1.83 0.68 5.57
CA ALA A 186 -2.42 0.69 4.23
C ALA A 186 -1.59 1.45 3.19
N ASP A 187 -1.04 2.62 3.56
CA ASP A 187 -0.13 3.41 2.72
C ASP A 187 1.17 2.65 2.42
N PHE A 188 1.71 1.93 3.40
CA PHE A 188 2.91 1.13 3.21
C PHE A 188 2.65 -0.06 2.29
N VAL A 189 1.57 -0.81 2.52
CA VAL A 189 1.18 -1.98 1.71
C VAL A 189 0.95 -1.55 0.26
N SER A 190 0.15 -0.50 0.04
CA SER A 190 -0.13 0.03 -1.29
C SER A 190 1.16 0.47 -1.99
N ARG A 191 2.06 1.18 -1.29
CA ARG A 191 3.32 1.62 -1.88
C ARG A 191 4.26 0.46 -2.20
N MET A 192 4.37 -0.53 -1.32
CA MET A 192 5.19 -1.72 -1.55
C MET A 192 4.72 -2.51 -2.77
N ILE A 193 3.40 -2.70 -2.92
CA ILE A 193 2.83 -3.39 -4.07
C ILE A 193 3.11 -2.59 -5.35
N SER A 194 2.92 -1.27 -5.32
CA SER A 194 3.19 -0.38 -6.45
C SER A 194 4.68 -0.39 -6.87
N ASP A 195 5.61 -0.26 -5.90
CA ASP A 195 7.05 -0.30 -6.16
C ASP A 195 7.49 -1.66 -6.72
N LEU A 196 6.96 -2.76 -6.19
CA LEU A 196 7.21 -4.11 -6.69
C LEU A 196 6.65 -4.28 -8.11
N GLY A 197 5.42 -3.84 -8.35
CA GLY A 197 4.75 -3.91 -9.64
C GLY A 197 5.50 -3.13 -10.71
N SER A 198 5.88 -1.88 -10.40
CA SER A 198 6.62 -0.99 -11.29
C SER A 198 8.02 -1.52 -11.60
N LYS A 199 8.78 -1.97 -10.60
CA LYS A 199 10.13 -2.55 -10.79
C LYS A 199 10.07 -3.85 -11.60
N THR A 200 9.03 -4.67 -11.39
CA THR A 200 8.85 -5.93 -12.12
C THR A 200 8.41 -5.68 -13.57
N SER A 201 7.51 -4.72 -13.79
CA SER A 201 7.04 -4.31 -15.12
C SER A 201 8.15 -3.68 -15.96
N ALA A 202 8.96 -2.79 -15.38
CA ALA A 202 10.11 -2.21 -16.07
C ALA A 202 11.16 -3.27 -16.46
N ASN A 203 11.42 -4.23 -15.58
CA ASN A 203 12.27 -5.39 -15.88
C ASN A 203 11.67 -6.29 -16.97
N PHE A 204 10.34 -6.46 -16.98
CA PHE A 204 9.62 -7.23 -17.99
C PHE A 204 9.67 -6.55 -19.37
N GLU A 205 9.37 -5.25 -19.45
CA GLU A 205 9.47 -4.48 -20.70
C GLU A 205 10.90 -4.51 -21.26
N SER A 206 11.90 -4.35 -20.39
CA SER A 206 13.31 -4.43 -20.75
C SER A 206 13.66 -5.81 -21.32
N LYS A 207 13.22 -6.88 -20.65
CA LYS A 207 13.40 -8.27 -21.10
C LYS A 207 12.63 -8.59 -22.39
N MET A 208 11.42 -8.06 -22.57
CA MET A 208 10.63 -8.18 -23.80
C MET A 208 11.31 -7.47 -24.97
N ARG A 209 11.81 -6.24 -24.77
CA ARG A 209 12.57 -5.49 -25.79
C ARG A 209 13.89 -6.17 -26.16
N LEU A 210 14.57 -6.80 -25.18
CA LEU A 210 15.76 -7.62 -25.39
C LEU A 210 15.44 -8.95 -26.10
N ARG A 211 14.36 -9.65 -25.72
CA ARG A 211 13.88 -10.88 -26.38
C ARG A 211 13.39 -10.65 -27.82
N LYS A 212 12.84 -9.47 -28.11
CA LYS A 212 12.50 -9.07 -29.49
C LYS A 212 13.75 -8.83 -30.35
N ARG A 213 14.94 -8.74 -29.75
CA ARG A 213 16.25 -8.63 -30.42
C ARG A 213 17.10 -9.91 -30.37
N MET A 214 16.76 -10.87 -29.51
CA MET A 214 17.45 -12.15 -29.38
C MET A 214 16.42 -13.25 -29.22
N THR A 215 16.19 -14.00 -30.30
CA THR A 215 15.58 -15.33 -30.24
C THR A 215 16.47 -16.24 -29.39
N ASP A 216 15.81 -16.94 -28.48
CA ASP A 216 16.31 -17.94 -27.53
C ASP A 216 17.14 -17.41 -26.35
N VAL A 217 16.59 -17.61 -25.14
CA VAL A 217 17.25 -18.24 -23.98
C VAL A 217 16.34 -18.13 -22.73
N ASN A 218 16.17 -19.31 -22.10
CA ASN A 218 15.78 -19.65 -20.73
C ASN A 218 14.74 -18.81 -19.96
N HIS A 219 13.63 -19.49 -19.66
CA HIS A 219 12.63 -19.12 -18.67
C HIS A 219 13.14 -19.46 -17.27
N ASN A 220 13.29 -18.45 -16.42
CA ASN A 220 13.30 -18.57 -14.95
C ASN A 220 13.06 -17.19 -14.30
N ALA A 221 12.16 -16.38 -14.86
CA ALA A 221 11.41 -15.47 -13.98
C ALA A 221 10.42 -16.38 -13.25
N SER A 222 10.38 -16.34 -11.92
CA SER A 222 9.45 -17.20 -11.17
C SER A 222 8.04 -16.95 -11.72
N ALA A 223 7.26 -18.00 -12.00
CA ALA A 223 5.94 -17.88 -12.64
C ALA A 223 5.07 -16.78 -11.99
N PHE A 224 5.19 -16.65 -10.68
CA PHE A 224 4.61 -15.58 -9.89
C PHE A 224 5.03 -14.17 -10.31
N GLU A 225 6.32 -13.87 -10.49
CA GLU A 225 6.79 -12.52 -10.87
C GLU A 225 6.25 -12.13 -12.26
N HIS A 226 6.07 -13.11 -13.14
CA HIS A 226 5.47 -12.89 -14.45
C HIS A 226 3.96 -12.63 -14.36
N GLU A 227 3.24 -13.45 -13.60
CA GLU A 227 1.80 -13.29 -13.35
C GLU A 227 1.49 -11.97 -12.65
N PHE A 228 2.27 -11.62 -11.61
CA PHE A 228 2.15 -10.38 -10.88
C PHE A 228 2.43 -9.15 -11.75
N ALA A 229 3.46 -9.18 -12.60
CA ALA A 229 3.73 -8.08 -13.53
C ALA A 229 2.59 -7.88 -14.53
N LEU A 230 2.03 -8.96 -15.07
CA LEU A 230 0.91 -8.91 -16.00
C LEU A 230 -0.36 -8.40 -15.33
N TRP A 231 -0.65 -8.86 -14.11
CA TRP A 231 -1.77 -8.36 -13.31
C TRP A 231 -1.62 -6.87 -13.01
N TYR A 232 -0.46 -6.47 -12.51
CA TYR A 232 -0.20 -5.08 -12.16
C TYR A 232 -0.27 -4.17 -13.39
N PHE A 233 0.23 -4.63 -14.54
CA PHE A 233 0.06 -3.92 -15.80
C PHE A 233 -1.41 -3.81 -16.23
N LYS A 234 -2.23 -4.85 -16.04
CA LYS A 234 -3.68 -4.78 -16.28
C LYS A 234 -4.38 -3.82 -15.33
N LEU A 235 -3.98 -3.78 -14.05
CA LEU A 235 -4.48 -2.81 -13.08
C LEU A 235 -4.22 -1.38 -13.58
N LEU A 236 -3.00 -1.09 -14.05
CA LEU A 236 -2.64 0.21 -14.64
C LEU A 236 -3.45 0.56 -15.90
N LEU A 237 -3.88 -0.43 -16.68
CA LEU A 237 -4.70 -0.22 -17.89
C LEU A 237 -6.20 -0.08 -17.59
N THR A 238 -6.64 -0.45 -16.39
CA THR A 238 -8.04 -0.34 -15.95
C THR A 238 -8.36 1.06 -15.43
N ILE A 239 -7.31 1.83 -15.09
CA ILE A 239 -7.36 3.24 -14.68
C ILE A 239 -7.31 4.14 -15.92
#